data_AF-A0A6P1U8Z1-F1
#
_entry.id   AF-A0A6P1U8Z1-F1
#
_cell.length_a   1.000
_cell.length_b   1.000
_cell.length_c   1.000
_cell.angle_alpha   90.00
_cell.angle_beta   90.00
_cell.angle_gamma   90.00
#
_symmetry.space_group_name_H-M   'P 1'
#
loop_
_entity.id
_entity.type
_entity.pdbx_description
1 polymer ?
#
loop_
_entity_poly.entity_id
_entity_poly.type
_entity_poly.pdbx_seq_one_letter_code
_entity_poly.pdbx_strand_id
1 'polypeptide(L)'
;MKAYMVEITTYAVVMAEDEGHAERVATDYRHDALGDDWNPRIEVEREVTRLEDLDHGWDGQCIPYGGDGNTRLSALLTPELIRAAKRRRP
;
A
#
# COMPACT_ATOMS: atom_id res chain seq x y z
N MET A 1 15.33 4.83 -5.77
CA MET A 1 13.94 4.88 -5.27
C MET A 1 13.93 4.42 -3.83
N LYS A 2 12.88 4.75 -3.06
CA LYS A 2 12.71 4.40 -1.65
C LYS A 2 11.30 3.85 -1.46
N ALA A 3 11.13 2.94 -0.51
CA ALA A 3 9.81 2.43 -0.14
C ALA A 3 9.16 3.36 0.88
N TYR A 4 7.85 3.56 0.75
CA TYR A 4 7.04 4.31 1.70
C TYR A 4 5.78 3.51 2.03
N MET A 5 5.33 3.59 3.28
CA MET A 5 3.99 3.15 3.66
C MET A 5 3.02 4.28 3.32
N VAL A 6 1.94 3.94 2.64
CA VAL A 6 0.93 4.89 2.16
C VAL A 6 -0.44 4.34 2.49
N GLU A 7 -1.26 5.14 3.16
CA GLU A 7 -2.68 4.85 3.35
C GLU A 7 -3.46 5.43 2.17
N ILE A 8 -4.37 4.64 1.61
CA ILE A 8 -5.32 5.05 0.58
C ILE A 8 -6.72 4.75 1.10
N THR A 9 -7.55 5.79 1.21
CA THR A 9 -8.92 5.69 1.73
C THR A 9 -9.91 6.23 0.72
N THR A 10 -10.99 5.49 0.52
CA THR A 10 -12.16 5.92 -0.26
C THR A 10 -13.44 5.70 0.54
N TYR A 11 -14.54 6.28 0.09
CA TYR A 11 -15.88 6.08 0.66
C TYR A 11 -16.82 5.64 -0.45
N ALA A 12 -17.65 4.64 -0.16
CA ALA A 12 -18.68 4.15 -1.07
C ALA A 12 -20.04 4.13 -0.37
N VAL A 13 -21.10 4.41 -1.12
CA VAL A 13 -22.48 4.18 -0.70
C VAL A 13 -22.97 2.92 -1.40
N VAL A 14 -23.44 1.94 -0.63
CA VAL A 14 -23.92 0.66 -1.14
C VAL A 14 -25.40 0.48 -0.86
N MET A 15 -26.10 -0.24 -1.74
CA MET A 15 -27.45 -0.70 -1.48
C MET A 15 -27.40 -2.06 -0.78
N ALA A 16 -28.02 -2.18 0.38
CA ALA A 16 -27.99 -3.39 1.20
C ALA A 16 -29.27 -3.54 2.03
N GLU A 17 -29.51 -4.75 2.51
CA GLU A 17 -30.69 -5.09 3.33
C GLU A 17 -30.49 -4.78 4.81
N ASP A 18 -29.25 -4.94 5.29
CA ASP A 18 -28.80 -4.69 6.66
C ASP A 18 -27.28 -4.39 6.67
N GLU A 19 -26.74 -4.16 7.86
CA GLU A 19 -25.31 -3.84 8.05
C GLU A 19 -24.38 -4.96 7.59
N GLY A 20 -24.71 -6.22 7.86
CA GLY A 20 -23.89 -7.37 7.46
C GLY A 20 -23.95 -7.64 5.94
N HIS A 21 -25.06 -7.32 5.30
CA HIS A 21 -25.14 -7.29 3.84
C HIS A 21 -24.31 -6.12 3.28
N ALA A 22 -24.34 -4.95 3.91
CA ALA A 22 -23.55 -3.79 3.48
C ALA A 22 -22.04 -4.07 3.50
N GLU A 23 -21.53 -4.71 4.55
CA GLU A 23 -20.11 -5.12 4.63
C GLU A 23 -19.73 -6.08 3.49
N ARG A 24 -20.58 -7.08 3.20
CA ARG A 24 -20.36 -8.04 2.11
C ARG A 24 -20.35 -7.36 0.75
N VAL A 25 -21.33 -6.50 0.46
CA VAL A 25 -21.38 -5.73 -0.79
C VAL A 25 -20.14 -4.83 -0.91
N ALA A 26 -19.77 -4.10 0.14
CA ALA A 26 -18.56 -3.27 0.13
C ALA A 26 -17.30 -4.11 -0.12
N THR A 27 -17.20 -5.29 0.46
CA THR A 27 -16.06 -6.20 0.23
C THR A 27 -16.01 -6.68 -1.21
N ASP A 28 -17.13 -7.11 -1.78
CA ASP A 28 -17.21 -7.63 -3.15
C ASP A 28 -16.87 -6.55 -4.19
N TYR A 29 -17.30 -5.30 -3.95
CA TYR A 29 -17.10 -4.17 -4.88
C TYR A 29 -15.93 -3.24 -4.52
N ARG A 30 -15.08 -3.58 -3.53
CA ARG A 30 -14.01 -2.68 -3.05
C ARG A 30 -13.02 -2.24 -4.14
N HIS A 31 -12.75 -3.11 -5.12
CA HIS A 31 -11.82 -2.81 -6.20
C HIS A 31 -12.40 -1.73 -7.13
N ASP A 32 -13.67 -1.87 -7.48
CA ASP A 32 -14.40 -0.91 -8.33
C ASP A 32 -14.55 0.43 -7.61
N ALA A 33 -14.94 0.42 -6.34
CA ALA A 33 -15.04 1.64 -5.54
C ALA A 33 -13.71 2.42 -5.46
N LEU A 34 -12.59 1.73 -5.26
CA LEU A 34 -11.26 2.34 -5.29
C LEU A 34 -10.87 2.85 -6.69
N GLY A 35 -11.34 2.19 -7.76
CA GLY A 35 -11.08 2.59 -9.14
C GLY A 35 -11.92 3.78 -9.62
N ASP A 36 -13.15 3.88 -9.15
CA ASP A 36 -14.10 4.94 -9.51
C ASP A 36 -13.83 6.27 -8.78
N ASP A 37 -13.17 6.21 -7.61
CA ASP A 37 -12.74 7.40 -6.90
C ASP A 37 -11.60 8.11 -7.65
N TRP A 38 -11.93 9.21 -8.31
CA TRP A 38 -10.99 10.04 -9.06
C TRP A 38 -10.07 10.87 -8.15
N ASN A 39 -10.37 11.00 -6.86
CA ASN A 39 -9.57 11.76 -5.91
C ASN A 39 -9.64 11.15 -4.49
N PRO A 40 -9.15 9.92 -4.31
CA PRO A 40 -9.13 9.27 -3.00
C PRO A 40 -8.21 10.03 -2.07
N ARG A 41 -8.47 9.92 -0.76
CA ARG A 41 -7.53 10.45 0.23
C ARG A 41 -6.28 9.56 0.21
N ILE A 42 -5.13 10.18 -0.04
CA ILE A 42 -3.83 9.52 -0.02
C ILE A 42 -2.96 10.19 1.04
N GLU A 43 -2.46 9.40 1.99
CA GLU A 43 -1.61 9.88 3.07
C GLU A 43 -0.30 9.08 3.10
N VAL A 44 0.83 9.78 3.04
CA VAL A 44 2.16 9.16 3.15
C VAL A 44 2.55 9.12 4.62
N GLU A 45 2.55 7.92 5.20
CA GLU A 45 2.83 7.76 6.64
C GLU A 45 4.33 7.91 6.94
N ARG A 46 5.18 7.07 6.31
CA ARG A 46 6.61 6.98 6.62
C ARG A 46 7.43 6.34 5.51
N GLU A 47 8.73 6.64 5.48
CA GLU A 47 9.71 5.84 4.73
C GLU A 47 9.88 4.48 5.40
N VAL A 48 9.76 3.40 4.65
CA VAL A 48 10.02 2.04 5.13
C VAL A 48 11.49 1.73 4.91
N THR A 49 12.22 1.48 5.99
CA THR A 49 13.66 1.20 5.93
C THR A 49 14.01 -0.21 6.37
N ARG A 50 13.12 -0.93 7.04
CA ARG A 50 13.35 -2.30 7.50
C ARG A 50 12.06 -3.08 7.39
N LEU A 51 12.15 -4.40 7.28
CA LEU A 51 10.97 -5.28 7.19
C LEU A 51 10.07 -5.19 8.43
N GLU A 52 10.67 -4.98 9.59
CA GLU A 52 9.98 -4.73 10.86
C GLU A 52 9.19 -3.41 10.89
N ASP A 53 9.43 -2.50 9.93
CA ASP A 53 8.64 -1.28 9.79
C ASP A 53 7.36 -1.52 8.93
N LEU A 54 7.15 -2.72 8.38
CA LEU A 54 5.94 -3.07 7.59
C LEU A 54 4.75 -3.37 8.50
N ASP A 55 3.55 -2.98 8.06
CA ASP A 55 2.29 -3.12 8.81
C ASP A 55 1.11 -3.33 7.83
N HIS A 56 -0.13 -3.40 8.32
CA HIS A 56 -1.36 -3.49 7.53
C HIS A 56 -1.37 -4.68 6.56
N GLY A 57 -0.78 -5.80 6.97
CA GLY A 57 -0.70 -7.03 6.19
C GLY A 57 0.42 -7.06 5.15
N TRP A 58 1.27 -6.03 5.08
CA TRP A 58 2.47 -6.06 4.26
C TRP A 58 3.58 -6.86 4.94
N ASP A 59 4.31 -7.63 4.14
CA ASP A 59 5.47 -8.38 4.60
C ASP A 59 6.61 -8.37 3.56
N GLY A 60 7.72 -9.04 3.89
CA GLY A 60 8.88 -9.12 3.02
C GLY A 60 8.66 -9.88 1.70
N GLN A 61 7.54 -10.59 1.53
CA GLN A 61 7.20 -11.34 0.32
C GLN A 61 6.38 -10.51 -0.68
N CYS A 62 5.79 -9.41 -0.24
CA CYS A 62 5.07 -8.49 -1.10
C CYS A 62 5.98 -7.78 -2.12
N ILE A 63 5.42 -7.43 -3.28
CA ILE A 63 6.05 -6.63 -4.32
C ILE A 63 5.48 -5.20 -4.22
N PRO A 64 6.32 -4.15 -4.08
CA PRO A 64 5.80 -2.79 -3.94
C PRO A 64 5.26 -2.26 -5.26
N TYR A 65 4.16 -1.51 -5.19
CA TYR A 65 3.62 -0.75 -6.31
C TYR A 65 4.61 0.35 -6.75
N GLY A 66 4.69 0.61 -8.06
CA GLY A 66 5.64 1.57 -8.64
C GLY A 66 7.11 1.11 -8.65
N GLY A 67 7.38 -0.15 -8.27
CA GLY A 67 8.68 -0.79 -8.40
C GLY A 67 8.94 -1.34 -9.82
N ASP A 68 9.73 -2.41 -9.90
CA ASP A 68 10.01 -3.13 -11.14
C ASP A 68 9.01 -4.26 -11.46
N GLY A 69 7.99 -4.40 -10.60
CA GLY A 69 6.94 -5.42 -10.73
C GLY A 69 7.37 -6.85 -10.37
N ASN A 70 8.61 -7.08 -9.95
CA ASN A 70 9.14 -8.44 -9.73
C ASN A 70 9.91 -8.58 -8.40
N THR A 71 10.57 -7.53 -7.94
CA THR A 71 11.44 -7.59 -6.76
C THR A 71 10.64 -7.43 -5.47
N ARG A 72 10.79 -8.40 -4.56
CA ARG A 72 10.12 -8.42 -3.25
C ARG A 72 10.74 -7.42 -2.27
N LEU A 73 9.94 -6.97 -1.29
CA LEU A 73 10.37 -6.03 -0.25
C LEU A 73 11.57 -6.53 0.55
N SER A 74 11.67 -7.83 0.85
CA SER A 74 12.83 -8.43 1.53
C SER A 74 14.16 -8.25 0.81
N ALA A 75 14.14 -8.23 -0.53
CA ALA A 75 15.34 -7.98 -1.33
C ALA A 75 15.68 -6.49 -1.41
N LEU A 76 14.67 -5.61 -1.35
CA LEU A 76 14.82 -4.15 -1.48
C LEU A 76 15.25 -3.48 -0.17
N LEU A 77 14.76 -3.95 0.97
CA LEU A 77 14.97 -3.36 2.29
C LEU A 77 16.22 -3.91 3.00
N THR A 78 17.30 -4.13 2.24
CA THR A 78 18.58 -4.55 2.78
C THR A 78 19.42 -3.35 3.23
N PRO A 79 20.22 -3.47 4.30
CA PRO A 79 21.06 -2.37 4.78
C PRO A 79 21.97 -1.76 3.71
N GLU A 80 22.46 -2.59 2.78
CA GLU A 80 23.34 -2.15 1.69
C GLU A 80 22.61 -1.28 0.68
N LEU A 81 21.41 -1.68 0.25
CA LEU A 81 20.61 -0.92 -0.71
C LEU A 81 20.10 0.39 -0.14
N ILE A 82 19.71 0.40 1.14
CA ILE A 82 19.28 1.62 1.83
C ILE A 82 20.45 2.61 1.97
N ARG A 83 21.64 2.12 2.31
CA ARG A 83 22.86 2.95 2.37
C ARG A 83 23.24 3.48 0.98
N ALA A 84 23.15 2.65 -0.05
CA ALA A 84 23.39 3.07 -1.43
C ALA A 84 22.41 4.18 -1.87
N ALA A 85 21.12 4.06 -1.51
CA ALA A 85 20.12 5.08 -1.80
C ALA A 85 20.39 6.41 -1.08
N LYS A 86 20.90 6.38 0.16
CA LYS A 86 21.27 7.57 0.92
C LYS A 86 22.50 8.29 0.36
N ARG A 87 23.46 7.56 -0.22
CA ARG A 87 24.70 8.11 -0.82
C ARG A 87 24.52 8.77 -2.19
N ARG A 88 23.42 8.50 -2.87
CA ARG A 88 23.11 9.05 -4.21
C ARG A 88 22.36 10.39 -4.18
N ARG A 89 22.20 11.02 -3.01
CA ARG A 89 21.66 12.39 -2.93
C ARG A 89 22.75 13.39 -3.33
N PRO A 90 22.51 14.28 -4.31
CA PRO A 90 23.37 15.44 -4.55
C PRO A 90 23.33 16.43 -3.39
#